data_AF-A0A9X3LFM2-F1
#
_entry.id   AF-A0A9X3LFM2-F1
#
_cell.length_a   1.000
_cell.length_b   1.000
_cell.length_c   1.000
_cell.angle_alpha   90.00
_cell.angle_beta   90.00
_cell.angle_gamma   90.00
#
_symmetry.space_group_name_H-M   'P 1'
#
loop_
_entity.id
_entity.type
_entity.pdbx_description
1 polymer ?
#
loop_
_entity_poly.entity_id
_entity_poly.type
_entity_poly.pdbx_seq_one_letter_code
_entity_poly.pdbx_strand_id
1 'polypeptide(L)'
;MGLDIYFYDKDNKEYFLAEISKKLHNQIFYKNVSSEQWGILSKIKHYYGIEVNLNRDQIIEFIERLEAIKSNIPDEFTNEIDELKSILSNKEYRYITIAGD
;
A
#
# COMPACT_ATOMS: atom_id res chain seq x y z
N MET A 1 -2.48 -3.09 -14.46
CA MET A 1 -3.44 -3.37 -13.40
C MET A 1 -2.59 -3.58 -12.16
N GLY A 2 -2.53 -2.55 -11.30
CA GLY A 2 -2.04 -2.59 -9.92
C GLY A 2 -3.14 -2.13 -8.96
N LEU A 3 -2.79 -1.89 -7.68
CA LEU A 3 -3.68 -1.17 -6.78
C LEU A 3 -3.33 0.31 -6.78
N ASP A 4 -4.26 1.16 -7.14
CA ASP A 4 -4.05 2.59 -7.18
C ASP A 4 -4.29 3.21 -5.80
N ILE A 5 -3.43 4.14 -5.41
CA ILE A 5 -3.54 4.88 -4.17
C ILE A 5 -3.87 6.33 -4.49
N TYR A 6 -4.93 6.83 -3.86
CA TYR A 6 -5.40 8.20 -4.00
C TYR A 6 -5.41 8.90 -2.64
N PHE A 7 -5.34 10.23 -2.68
CA PHE A 7 -5.70 11.08 -1.55
C PHE A 7 -6.70 12.14 -1.98
N TYR A 8 -7.40 12.68 -0.99
CA TYR A 8 -8.35 13.76 -1.18
C TYR A 8 -7.82 15.01 -0.48
N ASP A 9 -7.86 16.13 -1.19
CA ASP A 9 -7.54 17.42 -0.60
C ASP A 9 -8.70 17.95 0.27
N LYS A 10 -8.55 19.18 0.78
CA LYS A 10 -9.55 19.83 1.64
C LYS A 10 -10.86 20.13 0.90
N ASP A 11 -10.83 20.16 -0.43
CA ASP A 11 -11.99 20.41 -1.30
C ASP A 11 -12.63 19.09 -1.79
N ASN A 12 -12.25 17.95 -1.20
CA ASN A 12 -12.64 16.59 -1.60
C ASN A 12 -12.29 16.25 -3.05
N LYS A 13 -11.27 16.90 -3.62
CA LYS A 13 -10.78 16.53 -4.94
C LYS A 13 -9.79 15.37 -4.81
N GLU A 14 -9.99 14.37 -5.64
CA GLU A 14 -9.14 13.17 -5.70
C GLU A 14 -7.86 13.44 -6.49
N TYR A 15 -6.76 12.91 -5.99
CA TYR A 15 -5.46 12.94 -6.65
C TYR A 15 -4.77 11.59 -6.50
N PHE A 16 -4.24 11.10 -7.62
CA PHE A 16 -3.36 9.94 -7.65
C PHE A 16 -2.07 10.19 -6.85
N LEU A 17 -1.66 9.19 -6.05
CA LEU A 17 -0.41 9.18 -5.30
C LEU A 17 0.62 8.23 -5.89
N ALA A 18 0.24 6.96 -6.02
CA ALA A 18 1.14 5.86 -6.33
C ALA A 18 0.33 4.63 -6.77
N GLU A 19 1.01 3.66 -7.36
CA GLU A 19 0.45 2.33 -7.67
C GLU A 19 1.26 1.26 -6.92
N ILE A 20 0.58 0.29 -6.30
CA ILE A 20 1.18 -0.97 -5.88
C ILE A 20 1.11 -1.91 -7.09
N SER A 21 2.27 -2.17 -7.70
CA SER A 21 2.33 -3.01 -8.89
C SER A 21 1.77 -4.43 -8.60
N LYS A 22 1.13 -5.05 -9.59
CA LYS A 22 0.68 -6.45 -9.47
C LYS A 22 1.81 -7.41 -9.10
N LYS A 23 3.03 -7.12 -9.55
CA LYS A 23 4.20 -7.94 -9.22
C LYS A 23 4.51 -7.85 -7.73
N LEU A 24 4.61 -6.63 -7.18
CA LEU A 24 4.81 -6.41 -5.75
C LEU A 24 3.67 -7.04 -4.93
N HIS A 25 2.41 -6.77 -5.29
CA HIS A 25 1.23 -7.38 -4.65
C HIS A 25 1.34 -8.90 -4.57
N ASN A 26 1.75 -9.56 -5.66
CA ASN A 26 1.96 -11.00 -5.68
C ASN A 26 3.09 -11.48 -4.77
N GLN A 27 4.18 -10.72 -4.63
CA GLN A 27 5.25 -11.07 -3.69
C GLN A 27 4.76 -11.00 -2.24
N ILE A 28 3.91 -10.00 -1.94
CA ILE A 28 3.34 -9.79 -0.61
C ILE A 28 2.35 -10.91 -0.27
N PHE A 29 1.37 -11.21 -1.13
CA PHE A 29 0.22 -12.04 -0.70
C PHE A 29 0.23 -13.49 -1.18
N TYR A 30 1.05 -13.83 -2.18
CA TYR A 30 0.97 -15.15 -2.83
C TYR A 30 2.30 -15.89 -2.92
N LYS A 31 3.40 -15.32 -2.42
CA LYS A 31 4.73 -15.94 -2.53
C LYS A 31 5.48 -16.03 -1.22
N ASN A 32 5.94 -14.90 -0.68
CA ASN A 32 7.02 -14.94 0.30
C ASN A 32 6.62 -14.55 1.72
N VAL A 33 5.49 -13.87 1.91
CA VAL A 33 5.06 -13.39 3.24
C VAL A 33 3.92 -14.27 3.76
N SER A 34 4.10 -14.83 4.96
CA SER A 34 3.05 -15.59 5.66
C SER A 34 1.85 -14.69 6.02
N SER A 35 0.64 -15.24 6.02
CA SER A 35 -0.59 -14.48 6.33
C SER A 35 -0.59 -13.86 7.72
N GLU A 36 0.08 -14.50 8.69
CA GLU A 36 0.27 -13.98 10.05
C GLU A 36 1.08 -12.68 10.05
N GLN A 37 1.89 -12.46 9.02
CA GLN A 37 2.73 -11.28 8.88
C GLN A 37 2.03 -10.14 8.12
N TRP A 38 0.84 -10.31 7.55
CA TRP A 38 0.22 -9.25 6.74
C TRP A 38 -0.29 -8.06 7.56
N GLY A 39 -0.86 -8.30 8.74
CA GLY A 39 -1.45 -7.21 9.55
C GLY A 39 -2.42 -6.36 8.72
N ILE A 40 -2.26 -5.04 8.74
CA ILE A 40 -3.08 -4.11 7.95
C ILE A 40 -3.00 -4.32 6.43
N LEU A 41 -1.93 -4.90 5.89
CA LEU A 41 -1.82 -5.22 4.46
C LEU A 41 -2.92 -6.20 4.02
N SER A 42 -3.45 -7.02 4.93
CA SER A 42 -4.53 -7.97 4.62
C SER A 42 -5.78 -7.30 4.02
N LYS A 43 -6.02 -6.02 4.32
CA LYS A 43 -7.14 -5.24 3.76
C LYS A 43 -7.06 -5.12 2.24
N ILE A 44 -5.85 -5.10 1.69
CA ILE A 44 -5.60 -4.95 0.25
C ILE A 44 -5.21 -6.27 -0.42
N LYS A 45 -5.39 -7.40 0.27
CA LYS A 45 -5.12 -8.73 -0.30
C LYS A 45 -5.96 -8.99 -1.54
N HIS A 46 -7.25 -8.65 -1.48
CA HIS A 46 -8.16 -8.86 -2.59
C HIS A 46 -7.90 -7.79 -3.63
N TYR A 47 -7.46 -8.23 -4.80
CA TYR A 47 -6.98 -7.34 -5.84
C TYR A 47 -8.12 -6.66 -6.63
N TYR A 48 -9.29 -7.30 -6.73
CA TYR A 48 -10.41 -6.85 -7.59
C TYR A 48 -11.57 -6.27 -6.78
N GLY A 49 -12.11 -5.14 -7.25
CA GLY A 49 -13.33 -4.52 -6.71
C GLY A 49 -13.21 -4.08 -5.25
N ILE A 50 -12.00 -3.82 -4.77
CA ILE A 50 -11.77 -3.31 -3.42
C ILE A 50 -11.67 -1.78 -3.43
N GLU A 51 -12.19 -1.18 -2.37
CA GLU A 51 -11.92 0.20 -2.00
C GLU A 51 -11.59 0.21 -0.51
N VAL A 52 -10.34 0.51 -0.18
CA VAL A 52 -9.84 0.50 1.20
C VAL A 52 -9.46 1.91 1.60
N ASN A 53 -10.21 2.46 2.55
CA ASN A 53 -9.93 3.76 3.14
C ASN A 53 -9.05 3.59 4.39
N LEU A 54 -7.88 4.23 4.40
CA LEU A 54 -6.95 4.23 5.53
C LEU A 54 -6.83 5.63 6.12
N ASN A 55 -7.05 5.74 7.43
CA ASN A 55 -6.81 6.97 8.18
C ASN A 55 -5.31 7.13 8.50
N ARG A 56 -4.92 8.24 9.15
CA ARG A 56 -3.50 8.54 9.42
C ARG A 56 -2.78 7.46 10.22
N ASP A 57 -3.37 6.94 11.29
CA ASP A 57 -2.75 5.89 12.11
C ASP A 57 -2.58 4.59 11.31
N GLN A 58 -3.58 4.26 10.50
CA GLN A 58 -3.55 3.12 9.59
C GLN A 58 -2.52 3.29 8.47
N ILE A 59 -2.29 4.51 7.98
CA ILE A 59 -1.22 4.79 7.01
C ILE A 59 0.14 4.53 7.65
N ILE A 60 0.35 4.95 8.90
CA ILE A 60 1.60 4.69 9.62
C ILE A 60 1.81 3.19 9.79
N GLU A 61 0.80 2.46 10.28
CA GLU A 61 0.86 1.00 10.41
C GLU A 61 1.13 0.33 9.05
N PHE A 62 0.53 0.83 7.97
CA PHE A 62 0.72 0.32 6.62
C PHE A 62 2.17 0.48 6.14
N ILE A 63 2.76 1.66 6.35
CA ILE A 63 4.17 1.95 6.05
C ILE A 63 5.11 1.05 6.86
N GLU A 64 4.87 0.93 8.16
CA GLU A 64 5.67 0.06 9.04
C GLU A 64 5.59 -1.40 8.60
N ARG A 65 4.40 -1.83 8.16
CA ARG A 65 4.22 -3.21 7.73
C ARG A 65 4.85 -3.52 6.38
N LEU A 66 4.80 -2.56 5.45
CA LEU A 66 5.57 -2.64 4.20
C LEU A 66 7.07 -2.77 4.47
N GLU A 67 7.61 -2.01 5.42
CA GLU A 67 9.02 -2.13 5.79
C GLU A 67 9.36 -3.49 6.38
N ALA A 68 8.53 -3.97 7.31
CA ALA A 68 8.75 -5.23 8.00
C ALA A 68 8.81 -6.45 7.06
N ILE A 69 8.11 -6.39 5.93
CA ILE A 69 8.09 -7.50 4.96
C ILE A 69 9.24 -7.45 3.94
N LYS A 70 10.06 -6.38 3.89
CA LYS A 70 11.16 -6.26 2.92
C LYS A 70 12.14 -7.43 3.00
N SER A 71 12.42 -7.92 4.21
CA SER A 71 13.30 -9.07 4.44
C SER A 71 12.78 -10.38 3.85
N ASN A 72 11.49 -10.44 3.52
CA ASN A 72 10.87 -11.64 2.96
C ASN A 72 10.73 -11.56 1.44
N ILE A 73 10.92 -10.42 0.79
CA ILE A 73 10.70 -10.29 -0.66
C ILE A 73 12.02 -10.09 -1.41
N PRO A 74 12.09 -10.41 -2.71
CA PRO A 74 13.30 -10.20 -3.50
C PRO A 74 13.74 -8.73 -3.52
N ASP A 75 15.06 -8.50 -3.53
CA ASP A 75 15.66 -7.16 -3.49
C ASP A 75 15.15 -6.22 -4.60
N GLU A 76 14.79 -6.76 -5.77
CA GLU A 76 14.22 -5.98 -6.88
C GLU A 76 12.93 -5.22 -6.51
N PHE A 77 12.19 -5.70 -5.50
CA PHE A 77 10.95 -5.06 -5.02
C PHE A 77 11.17 -4.13 -3.82
N THR A 78 12.35 -4.13 -3.22
CA THR A 78 12.64 -3.30 -2.04
C THR A 78 12.63 -1.81 -2.37
N ASN A 79 13.08 -1.44 -3.58
CA ASN A 79 13.01 -0.08 -4.10
C ASN A 79 11.57 0.39 -4.29
N GLU A 80 10.67 -0.47 -4.83
CA GLU A 80 9.24 -0.14 -4.97
C GLU A 80 8.62 0.14 -3.58
N ILE A 81 8.99 -0.63 -2.56
CA ILE A 81 8.55 -0.38 -1.18
C ILE A 81 9.09 0.95 -0.65
N ASP A 82 10.37 1.26 -0.87
CA ASP A 82 10.99 2.49 -0.38
C ASP A 82 10.39 3.74 -1.04
N GLU A 83 10.12 3.69 -2.34
CA GLU A 83 9.42 4.75 -3.07
C GLU A 83 8.00 4.94 -2.53
N LEU A 84 7.26 3.85 -2.36
CA LEU A 84 5.90 3.89 -1.81
C LEU A 84 5.87 4.51 -0.42
N LYS A 85 6.78 4.09 0.46
CA LYS A 85 6.92 4.65 1.81
C LYS A 85 7.27 6.14 1.78
N SER A 86 8.18 6.53 0.89
CA SER A 86 8.59 7.93 0.71
C SER A 86 7.39 8.80 0.33
N ILE A 87 6.63 8.38 -0.69
CA ILE A 87 5.39 9.06 -1.11
C ILE A 87 4.40 9.12 0.06
N LEU A 88 4.26 7.99 0.77
CA LEU A 88 3.25 7.86 1.82
C LEU A 88 3.57 8.68 3.09
N SER A 89 4.84 8.98 3.32
CA SER A 89 5.32 9.74 4.48
C SER A 89 5.29 11.25 4.25
N ASN A 90 5.37 11.70 2.99
CA ASN A 90 5.72 13.08 2.64
C ASN A 90 4.52 14.06 2.59
N LYS A 91 3.29 13.58 2.75
CA LYS A 91 2.09 14.42 2.62
C LYS A 91 1.20 14.38 3.86
N GLU A 92 0.74 15.56 4.25
CA GLU A 92 -0.30 15.77 5.27
C GLU A 92 -1.70 15.51 4.69
N TYR A 93 -1.97 14.29 4.23
CA TYR A 93 -3.36 13.89 3.94
C TYR A 93 -3.97 13.21 5.17
N ARG A 94 -5.28 13.43 5.35
CA ARG A 94 -6.05 12.88 6.48
C ARG A 94 -6.39 11.40 6.29
N TYR A 95 -6.58 10.99 5.04
CA TYR A 95 -6.88 9.63 4.63
C TYR A 95 -6.33 9.37 3.22
N ILE A 96 -6.11 8.10 2.91
CA ILE A 96 -5.88 7.61 1.55
C ILE A 96 -6.91 6.55 1.20
N THR A 97 -7.14 6.38 -0.09
CA THR A 97 -7.98 5.32 -0.65
C THR A 97 -7.12 4.44 -1.53
N ILE A 98 -7.17 3.13 -1.30
CA ILE A 98 -6.50 2.13 -2.13
C ILE A 98 -7.59 1.39 -2.91
N ALA A 99 -7.57 1.51 -4.23
CA ALA A 99 -8.56 0.91 -5.12
C ALA A 99 -7.92 -0.17 -5.99
N GLY A 100 -8.64 -1.28 -6.11
CA GLY A 100 -8.34 -2.30 -7.11
C GLY A 100 -9.15 -2.07 -8.38
N ASP A 101 -8.62 -2.57 -9.50
CA ASP A 101 -9.34 -2.68 -10.78
C ASP A 101 -10.63 -3.53 -10.66
#